data_AF-A0A5N6QMC9-F1
#
_entry.id   AF-A0A5N6QMC9-F1
#
_cell.length_a   1.000
_cell.length_b   1.000
_cell.length_c   1.000
_cell.angle_alpha   90.00
_cell.angle_beta   90.00
_cell.angle_gamma   90.00
#
_symmetry.space_group_name_H-M   'P 1'
#
loop_
_entity.id
_entity.type
_entity.pdbx_description
1 polymer ?
#
loop_
_entity_poly.entity_id
_entity_poly.type
_entity_poly.pdbx_seq_one_letter_code
_entity_poly.pdbx_strand_id
1 'polypeptide(L)'
;MKVGGGVVYGGPPGAALPTLLLGNGRARLRCCAYSATPDHMTFIKDVASAQPPQHLGQLMRMLKTRGESFLSPGAKQGLIPLAIPLTKKSSGAVTALLRWPTAPPGMEMPVVEVRKHGVWLLAKNVDQFIHRLLVEEDANNSPESNDELFQASADAGEKLYRKGDYAKSQISNLDVYLLKKVGLFPDVLERKVMRHFEEGDHVSALVTGEFYTKKEHFPGFARPFVFNAEVLLRVGRKLESKDAARGALKSPWWTLGCKYQEVAEIAEWEDEQIEYIKEKVTEEGKQEDLKKGKAPAQVALDEAAFLLDLSSVEGTWDDSVERISDCYREAGLPDVARFILYRD
;
A
#
# COMPACT_ATOMS: atom_id res chain seq x y z
N MET A 1 59.40 -42.44 46.37
CA MET A 1 60.20 -43.00 45.26
C MET A 1 60.14 -42.03 44.08
N LYS A 2 61.31 -41.64 43.56
CA LYS A 2 61.59 -40.78 42.37
C LYS A 2 61.12 -39.31 42.47
N VAL A 3 62.02 -38.32 42.70
CA VAL A 3 63.03 -37.70 41.79
C VAL A 3 62.34 -36.93 40.66
N GLY A 4 62.54 -35.65 40.34
CA GLY A 4 63.40 -34.51 40.73
C GLY A 4 62.72 -33.24 40.13
N GLY A 5 63.19 -31.99 40.15
CA GLY A 5 64.46 -31.33 40.43
C GLY A 5 64.54 -30.06 39.54
N GLY A 6 64.91 -28.90 40.11
CA GLY A 6 65.29 -27.63 39.42
C GLY A 6 64.17 -26.59 39.35
N VAL A 7 64.05 -25.56 40.20
CA VAL A 7 64.91 -24.38 40.50
C VAL A 7 65.16 -23.46 39.30
N VAL A 8 64.53 -22.28 39.28
CA VAL A 8 65.20 -21.00 38.98
C VAL A 8 64.56 -19.86 39.79
N TYR A 9 65.45 -19.08 40.40
CA TYR A 9 65.30 -17.87 41.20
C TYR A 9 64.68 -16.67 40.48
N GLY A 10 64.05 -15.77 41.25
CA GLY A 10 63.82 -14.37 40.88
C GLY A 10 62.96 -13.64 41.91
N GLY A 11 63.58 -12.82 42.75
CA GLY A 11 62.94 -12.07 43.85
C GLY A 11 62.03 -10.89 43.44
N PRO A 12 61.43 -10.20 44.43
CA PRO A 12 60.20 -9.42 44.31
C PRO A 12 60.47 -7.92 44.00
N PRO A 13 59.45 -7.11 43.65
CA PRO A 13 58.80 -6.32 44.72
C PRO A 13 57.33 -5.98 44.44
N GLY A 14 56.66 -5.42 45.46
CA GLY A 14 55.65 -4.39 45.21
C GLY A 14 54.25 -4.67 45.71
N ALA A 15 54.03 -4.25 46.95
CA ALA A 15 52.76 -4.06 47.66
C ALA A 15 51.53 -3.71 46.79
N ALA A 16 50.49 -4.53 47.00
CA ALA A 16 49.06 -4.21 47.12
C ALA A 16 48.48 -2.97 46.40
N LEU A 17 47.61 -3.23 45.42
CA LEU A 17 46.45 -2.41 45.07
C LEU A 17 45.17 -3.27 45.20
N PRO A 18 44.07 -2.72 45.72
CA PRO A 18 42.84 -3.47 45.95
C PRO A 18 42.03 -3.69 44.67
N THR A 19 41.25 -4.76 44.76
CA THR A 19 40.47 -5.49 43.77
C THR A 19 39.56 -4.64 42.88
N LEU A 20 39.62 -4.95 41.58
CA LEU A 20 38.64 -4.65 40.54
C LEU A 20 37.23 -5.10 40.94
N LEU A 21 36.27 -4.17 40.92
CA LEU A 21 34.86 -4.49 40.65
C LEU A 21 34.46 -3.79 39.35
N LEU A 22 34.26 -4.62 38.32
CA LEU A 22 33.72 -4.26 37.01
C LEU A 22 32.28 -3.76 37.16
N GLY A 23 32.11 -2.45 37.27
CA GLY A 23 30.83 -1.77 37.08
C GLY A 23 30.60 -1.50 35.60
N ASN A 24 30.07 -2.47 34.86
CA ASN A 24 29.62 -2.26 33.48
C ASN A 24 28.39 -1.34 33.48
N GLY A 25 28.62 -0.04 33.26
CA GLY A 25 27.58 0.95 33.04
C GLY A 25 26.82 0.64 31.75
N ARG A 26 25.69 -0.08 31.87
CA ARG A 26 24.69 -0.11 30.81
C ARG A 26 24.13 1.29 30.65
N ALA A 27 24.52 1.96 29.57
CA ALA A 27 23.75 3.07 29.02
C ALA A 27 22.31 2.58 28.84
N ARG A 28 21.40 3.09 29.69
CA ARG A 28 19.96 2.91 29.47
C ARG A 28 19.60 3.70 28.22
N LEU A 29 19.63 3.02 27.07
CA LEU A 29 18.84 3.40 25.91
C LEU A 29 17.39 3.52 26.41
N ARG A 30 16.97 4.77 26.57
CA ARG A 30 15.61 5.15 26.91
C ARG A 30 14.79 4.89 25.65
N CYS A 31 14.40 3.64 25.43
CA CYS A 31 13.43 3.28 24.41
C CYS A 31 12.12 3.96 24.83
N CYS A 32 11.82 5.12 24.25
CA CYS A 32 10.49 5.68 24.28
C CYS A 32 9.58 4.67 23.59
N ALA A 33 8.78 3.95 24.36
CA ALA A 33 7.63 3.24 23.84
C ALA A 33 6.62 4.29 23.36
N TYR A 34 6.87 4.88 22.19
CA TYR A 34 5.87 5.66 21.49
C TYR A 34 4.76 4.69 21.11
N SER A 35 3.60 4.85 21.74
CA SER A 35 2.35 4.38 21.15
C SER A 35 2.26 5.12 19.81
N ALA A 36 2.51 4.43 18.70
CA ALA A 36 2.54 5.03 17.35
C ALA A 36 1.13 5.30 16.79
N THR A 37 0.08 4.84 17.48
CA THR A 37 -1.32 4.92 17.04
C THR A 37 -2.00 6.29 17.25
N PRO A 38 -1.74 7.08 18.32
CA PRO A 38 -2.35 8.40 18.49
C PRO A 38 -1.86 9.41 17.44
N ASP A 39 -0.65 9.21 16.93
CA ASP A 39 -0.04 10.10 15.95
C ASP A 39 -0.71 10.00 14.58
N HIS A 40 -0.97 8.79 14.09
CA HIS A 40 -1.67 8.56 12.82
C HIS A 40 -3.12 9.07 12.85
N MET A 41 -3.84 8.84 13.96
CA MET A 41 -5.22 9.30 14.11
C MET A 41 -5.30 10.83 14.07
N THR A 42 -4.41 11.50 14.81
CA THR A 42 -4.30 12.97 14.84
C THR A 42 -3.91 13.50 13.46
N PHE A 43 -2.90 12.90 12.82
CA PHE A 43 -2.46 13.28 11.49
C PHE A 43 -3.58 13.21 10.44
N ILE A 44 -4.34 12.10 10.42
CA ILE A 44 -5.43 11.93 9.45
C ILE A 44 -6.51 13.01 9.66
N LYS A 45 -6.83 13.30 10.92
CA LYS A 45 -7.84 14.30 11.26
C LYS A 45 -7.39 15.72 10.95
N ASP A 46 -6.19 16.09 11.41
CA ASP A 46 -5.76 17.48 11.49
C ASP A 46 -4.89 17.91 10.29
N VAL A 47 -4.21 16.96 9.64
CA VAL A 47 -3.35 17.22 8.46
C VAL A 47 -4.02 16.73 7.17
N ALA A 48 -4.52 15.49 7.13
CA ALA A 48 -5.18 14.96 5.94
C ALA A 48 -6.63 15.47 5.75
N SER A 49 -7.16 16.17 6.77
CA SER A 49 -8.53 16.68 6.84
C SER A 49 -9.58 15.63 6.48
N ALA A 50 -9.41 14.42 7.02
CA ALA A 50 -10.25 13.27 6.74
C ALA A 50 -10.69 12.58 8.04
N GLN A 51 -11.72 11.73 7.96
CA GLN A 51 -12.16 10.95 9.11
C GLN A 51 -11.23 9.76 9.35
N PRO A 52 -10.58 9.63 10.52
CA PRO A 52 -9.73 8.49 10.82
C PRO A 52 -10.52 7.18 10.84
N PRO A 53 -10.00 6.07 10.25
CA PRO A 53 -10.67 4.77 10.33
C PRO A 53 -10.76 4.27 11.77
N GLN A 54 -11.92 3.76 12.17
CA GLN A 54 -12.24 3.37 13.54
C GLN A 54 -11.21 2.39 14.14
N HIS A 55 -10.82 1.36 13.39
CA HIS A 55 -9.95 0.28 13.87
C HIS A 55 -8.49 0.41 13.42
N LEU A 56 -8.04 1.62 13.03
CA LEU A 56 -6.67 1.81 12.55
C LEU A 56 -5.61 1.41 13.59
N GLY A 57 -5.85 1.69 14.87
CA GLY A 57 -4.92 1.30 15.94
C GLY A 57 -4.79 -0.22 16.10
N GLN A 58 -5.87 -0.98 15.87
CA GLN A 58 -5.88 -2.44 15.86
C GLN A 58 -5.09 -2.95 14.66
N LEU A 59 -5.35 -2.42 13.45
CA LEU A 59 -4.60 -2.79 12.25
C LEU A 59 -3.10 -2.57 12.41
N MET A 60 -2.69 -1.40 12.92
CA MET A 60 -1.28 -1.09 13.16
C MET A 60 -0.61 -2.10 14.12
N ARG A 61 -1.31 -2.51 15.19
CA ARG A 61 -0.81 -3.54 16.11
C ARG A 61 -0.67 -4.88 15.39
N MET A 62 -1.66 -5.28 14.59
CA MET A 62 -1.61 -6.52 13.81
C MET A 62 -0.43 -6.55 12.84
N LEU A 63 -0.21 -5.47 12.08
CA LEU A 63 0.91 -5.38 11.14
C LEU A 63 2.27 -5.46 11.86
N LYS A 64 2.38 -4.85 13.04
CA LYS A 64 3.57 -5.01 13.89
C LYS A 64 3.77 -6.45 14.35
N THR A 65 2.71 -7.15 14.76
CA THR A 65 2.78 -8.57 15.15
C THR A 65 3.26 -9.44 13.99
N ARG A 66 2.95 -9.08 12.74
CA ARG A 66 3.49 -9.75 11.54
C ARG A 66 4.95 -9.40 11.23
N GLY A 67 5.63 -8.65 12.10
CA GLY A 67 7.03 -8.28 11.96
C GLY A 67 7.28 -7.05 11.09
N GLU A 68 6.25 -6.29 10.73
CA GLU A 68 6.41 -5.05 9.96
C GLU A 68 6.88 -3.89 10.85
N SER A 69 7.71 -3.00 10.32
CA SER A 69 8.23 -1.83 11.04
C SER A 69 7.34 -0.61 10.83
N PHE A 70 6.99 0.12 11.89
CA PHE A 70 6.19 1.35 11.79
C PHE A 70 6.90 2.43 10.97
N LEU A 71 6.10 3.18 10.22
CA LEU A 71 6.49 4.43 9.59
C LEU A 71 5.70 5.57 10.23
N SER A 72 6.28 6.77 10.22
CA SER A 72 5.54 7.99 10.55
C SER A 72 4.57 8.32 9.41
N PRO A 73 3.39 8.90 9.70
CA PRO A 73 2.47 9.32 8.66
C PRO A 73 3.04 10.42 7.74
N GLY A 74 4.07 11.16 8.19
CA GLY A 74 4.79 12.16 7.38
C GLY A 74 5.99 11.62 6.60
N ALA A 75 6.36 10.34 6.76
CA ALA A 75 7.49 9.71 6.08
C ALA A 75 7.18 9.36 4.61
N LYS A 76 6.82 10.38 3.82
CA LYS A 76 6.31 10.27 2.45
C LYS A 76 7.37 10.40 1.35
N GLN A 77 8.63 10.60 1.71
CA GLN A 77 9.73 10.75 0.75
C GLN A 77 9.79 9.53 -0.18
N GLY A 78 9.79 9.77 -1.50
CA GLY A 78 9.83 8.73 -2.52
C GLY A 78 8.55 7.89 -2.63
N LEU A 79 7.48 8.28 -1.94
CA LEU A 79 6.16 7.68 -2.03
C LEU A 79 5.22 8.60 -2.81
N ILE A 80 4.17 8.04 -3.41
CA ILE A 80 3.07 8.84 -3.95
C ILE A 80 2.57 9.83 -2.87
N PRO A 81 2.40 11.12 -3.17
CA PRO A 81 2.11 12.14 -2.14
C PRO A 81 0.74 11.97 -1.45
N LEU A 82 -0.10 11.09 -1.99
CA LEU A 82 -1.44 10.77 -1.49
C LEU A 82 -1.46 9.66 -0.43
N ALA A 83 -0.33 8.98 -0.21
CA ALA A 83 -0.23 7.89 0.76
C ALA A 83 0.03 8.41 2.17
N ILE A 84 -0.57 7.75 3.15
CA ILE A 84 -0.29 7.89 4.59
C ILE A 84 0.36 6.58 5.04
N PRO A 85 1.70 6.53 5.12
CA PRO A 85 2.43 5.30 5.44
C PRO A 85 2.03 4.78 6.82
N LEU A 86 1.89 3.46 6.96
CA LEU A 86 1.62 2.80 8.25
C LEU A 86 2.83 1.97 8.69
N THR A 87 3.28 1.09 7.80
CA THR A 87 4.33 0.12 8.08
C THR A 87 5.12 -0.22 6.83
N LYS A 88 6.33 -0.76 7.03
CA LYS A 88 7.23 -1.25 5.99
C LYS A 88 7.52 -2.73 6.23
N LYS A 89 7.37 -3.53 5.18
CA LYS A 89 7.73 -4.95 5.14
C LYS A 89 9.24 -5.11 4.98
N SER A 90 9.77 -6.28 5.31
CA SER A 90 11.18 -6.64 5.08
C SER A 90 11.56 -6.60 3.58
N SER A 91 10.61 -6.83 2.68
CA SER A 91 10.77 -6.67 1.23
C SER A 91 10.95 -5.23 0.77
N GLY A 92 10.76 -4.25 1.66
CA GLY A 92 10.78 -2.83 1.35
C GLY A 92 9.44 -2.25 0.93
N ALA A 93 8.43 -3.08 0.68
CA ALA A 93 7.07 -2.64 0.36
C ALA A 93 6.42 -1.90 1.56
N VAL A 94 5.67 -0.85 1.27
CA VAL A 94 5.04 0.00 2.28
C VAL A 94 3.54 -0.23 2.27
N THR A 95 2.98 -0.58 3.42
CA THR A 95 1.53 -0.61 3.64
C THR A 95 1.08 0.79 4.08
N ALA A 96 0.08 1.37 3.41
CA ALA A 96 -0.38 2.73 3.64
C ALA A 96 -1.92 2.83 3.58
N LEU A 97 -2.47 3.93 4.12
CA LEU A 97 -3.80 4.41 3.74
C LEU A 97 -3.67 5.34 2.54
N LEU A 98 -4.64 5.31 1.63
CA LEU A 98 -4.69 6.23 0.50
C LEU A 98 -5.73 7.32 0.75
N ARG A 99 -5.29 8.58 0.83
CA ARG A 99 -6.20 9.72 0.87
C ARG A 99 -6.54 10.13 -0.56
N TRP A 100 -7.66 9.63 -1.08
CA TRP A 100 -8.11 9.99 -2.43
C TRP A 100 -8.28 11.52 -2.54
N PRO A 101 -7.75 12.18 -3.58
CA PRO A 101 -7.71 13.65 -3.64
C PRO A 101 -9.09 14.29 -3.54
N THR A 102 -10.03 13.75 -4.30
CA THR A 102 -11.43 14.18 -4.47
C THR A 102 -12.38 13.03 -4.16
N ALA A 103 -12.19 12.39 -2.99
CA ALA A 103 -12.99 11.26 -2.54
C ALA A 103 -14.50 11.58 -2.61
N PRO A 104 -15.33 10.76 -3.28
CA PRO A 104 -16.78 10.89 -3.20
C PRO A 104 -17.28 10.73 -1.76
N PRO A 105 -18.43 11.35 -1.40
CA PRO A 105 -19.04 11.14 -0.09
C PRO A 105 -19.25 9.65 0.20
N GLY A 106 -18.84 9.21 1.40
CA GLY A 106 -18.96 7.82 1.84
C GLY A 106 -17.84 6.89 1.35
N MET A 107 -16.88 7.39 0.56
CA MET A 107 -15.67 6.61 0.25
C MET A 107 -14.74 6.62 1.46
N GLU A 108 -14.57 5.45 2.09
CA GLU A 108 -13.56 5.25 3.13
C GLU A 108 -12.15 5.23 2.56
N MET A 109 -11.14 5.50 3.40
CA MET A 109 -9.74 5.41 3.00
C MET A 109 -9.34 3.94 2.78
N PRO A 110 -8.96 3.54 1.55
CA PRO A 110 -8.55 2.18 1.29
C PRO A 110 -7.14 1.92 1.84
N VAL A 111 -6.89 0.65 2.14
CA VAL A 111 -5.57 0.15 2.49
C VAL A 111 -4.86 -0.25 1.20
N VAL A 112 -3.66 0.26 1.00
CA VAL A 112 -2.87 0.04 -0.22
C VAL A 112 -1.45 -0.40 0.10
N GLU A 113 -0.83 -1.09 -0.85
CA GLU A 113 0.63 -1.26 -0.90
C GLU A 113 1.20 -0.21 -1.85
N VAL A 114 2.13 0.60 -1.37
CA VAL A 114 2.83 1.60 -2.19
C VAL A 114 4.05 0.93 -2.83
N ARG A 115 4.18 1.15 -4.15
CA ARG A 115 5.25 0.66 -5.00
C ARG A 115 5.89 1.83 -5.75
N LYS A 116 7.01 1.56 -6.43
CA LYS A 116 7.74 2.58 -7.19
C LYS A 116 6.83 3.34 -8.17
N HIS A 117 5.99 2.62 -8.91
CA HIS A 117 5.14 3.15 -9.99
C HIS A 117 3.67 3.30 -9.58
N GLY A 118 3.37 3.48 -8.28
CA GLY A 118 2.01 3.76 -7.82
C GLY A 118 1.58 2.85 -6.68
N VAL A 119 0.30 2.45 -6.67
CA VAL A 119 -0.30 1.71 -5.56
C VAL A 119 -1.03 0.44 -6.01
N TRP A 120 -1.06 -0.54 -5.12
CA TRP A 120 -1.93 -1.71 -5.19
C TRP A 120 -2.98 -1.69 -4.09
N LEU A 121 -4.24 -1.82 -4.48
CA LEU A 121 -5.34 -1.90 -3.53
C LEU A 121 -5.32 -3.24 -2.79
N LEU A 122 -5.14 -3.18 -1.47
CA LEU A 122 -5.17 -4.37 -0.59
C LEU A 122 -6.57 -4.62 -0.03
N ALA A 123 -7.29 -3.55 0.31
CA ALA A 123 -8.67 -3.61 0.80
C ALA A 123 -9.35 -2.24 0.67
N LYS A 124 -10.69 -2.23 0.59
CA LYS A 124 -11.48 -0.99 0.46
C LYS A 124 -11.47 -0.12 1.71
N ASN A 125 -11.24 -0.71 2.87
CA ASN A 125 -11.14 -0.03 4.15
C ASN A 125 -10.35 -0.89 5.15
N VAL A 126 -10.09 -0.31 6.33
CA VAL A 126 -9.32 -0.95 7.41
C VAL A 126 -10.01 -2.22 7.94
N ASP A 127 -11.32 -2.19 8.12
CA ASP A 127 -12.09 -3.30 8.69
C ASP A 127 -12.08 -4.53 7.78
N GLN A 128 -12.25 -4.32 6.47
CA GLN A 128 -12.16 -5.38 5.47
C GLN A 128 -10.75 -5.99 5.45
N PHE A 129 -9.70 -5.17 5.63
CA PHE A 129 -8.34 -5.67 5.70
C PHE A 129 -8.08 -6.48 6.98
N ILE A 130 -8.52 -5.99 8.15
CA ILE A 130 -8.43 -6.72 9.43
C ILE A 130 -9.14 -8.08 9.31
N HIS A 131 -10.37 -8.10 8.80
CA HIS A 131 -11.14 -9.34 8.63
C HIS A 131 -10.40 -10.34 7.73
N ARG A 132 -9.84 -9.87 6.61
CA ARG A 132 -9.01 -10.71 5.74
C ARG A 132 -7.80 -11.29 6.48
N LEU A 133 -7.04 -10.46 7.19
CA LEU A 133 -5.86 -10.90 7.93
C LEU A 133 -6.19 -11.99 8.96
N LEU A 134 -7.31 -11.85 9.67
CA LEU A 134 -7.75 -12.84 10.66
C LEU A 134 -8.19 -14.16 10.02
N VAL A 135 -8.86 -14.10 8.86
CA VAL A 135 -9.26 -15.29 8.11
C VAL A 135 -8.04 -16.03 7.55
N GLU A 136 -7.08 -15.30 6.99
CA GLU A 136 -5.82 -15.88 6.50
C GLU A 136 -5.01 -16.51 7.64
N GLU A 137 -4.96 -15.88 8.81
CA GLU A 137 -4.34 -16.45 10.01
C GLU A 137 -5.06 -17.73 10.47
N ASP A 138 -6.41 -17.72 10.54
CA ASP A 138 -7.18 -18.90 10.92
C ASP A 138 -6.96 -20.10 9.98
N ALA A 139 -6.87 -19.82 8.68
CA ALA A 139 -6.63 -20.84 7.67
C ALA A 139 -5.20 -21.42 7.71
N ASN A 140 -4.22 -20.61 8.12
CA ASN A 140 -2.81 -21.01 8.20
C ASN A 140 -2.44 -21.65 9.55
N ASN A 141 -3.28 -21.52 10.57
CA ASN A 141 -2.96 -21.92 11.95
C ASN A 141 -2.49 -23.39 12.04
N SER A 142 -1.18 -23.54 12.25
CA SER A 142 -0.59 -24.74 12.82
C SER A 142 -0.90 -24.77 14.34
N PRO A 143 -0.80 -25.93 15.01
CA PRO A 143 -0.97 -26.03 16.47
C PRO A 143 -0.01 -25.15 17.29
N GLU A 144 0.99 -24.55 16.64
CA GLU A 144 2.08 -23.77 17.24
C GLU A 144 1.88 -22.25 17.06
N SER A 145 0.80 -21.79 16.40
CA SER A 145 0.51 -20.35 16.29
C SER A 145 0.05 -19.79 17.64
N ASN A 146 0.76 -18.79 18.16
CA ASN A 146 0.57 -18.22 19.50
C ASN A 146 -0.66 -17.30 19.66
N ASP A 147 -1.61 -17.30 18.72
CA ASP A 147 -2.79 -16.42 18.71
C ASP A 147 -2.50 -14.91 18.80
N GLU A 148 -1.24 -14.51 18.61
CA GLU A 148 -0.78 -13.14 18.81
C GLU A 148 -1.51 -12.16 17.90
N LEU A 149 -1.84 -12.56 16.67
CA LEU A 149 -2.57 -11.71 15.72
C LEU A 149 -4.03 -11.49 16.15
N PHE A 150 -4.69 -12.53 16.64
CA PHE A 150 -6.05 -12.42 17.20
C PHE A 150 -6.05 -11.51 18.43
N GLN A 151 -5.07 -11.66 19.33
CA GLN A 151 -4.92 -10.77 20.49
C GLN A 151 -4.64 -9.31 20.08
N ALA A 152 -3.84 -9.08 19.03
CA ALA A 152 -3.55 -7.75 18.52
C ALA A 152 -4.78 -7.05 17.93
N SER A 153 -5.71 -7.82 17.35
CA SER A 153 -6.97 -7.30 16.78
C SER A 153 -7.98 -6.86 17.85
N ALA A 154 -7.86 -7.35 19.08
CA ALA A 154 -8.69 -6.97 20.23
C ALA A 154 -10.20 -6.98 19.91
N ASP A 155 -10.94 -5.97 20.37
CA ASP A 155 -12.39 -5.86 20.21
C ASP A 155 -12.84 -5.76 18.74
N ALA A 156 -11.98 -5.23 17.85
CA ALA A 156 -12.27 -5.19 16.42
C ALA A 156 -12.30 -6.60 15.83
N GLY A 157 -11.36 -7.45 16.25
CA GLY A 157 -11.33 -8.85 15.83
C GLY A 157 -12.60 -9.60 16.23
N GLU A 158 -13.01 -9.50 17.50
CA GLU A 158 -14.21 -10.18 18.00
C GLU A 158 -15.49 -9.79 17.24
N LYS A 159 -15.56 -8.54 16.76
CA LYS A 159 -16.69 -8.02 15.96
C LYS A 159 -16.62 -8.47 14.50
N LEU A 160 -15.43 -8.48 13.91
CA LEU A 160 -15.24 -8.72 12.49
C LEU A 160 -15.16 -10.21 12.14
N TYR A 161 -14.54 -11.03 13.00
CA TYR A 161 -14.28 -12.44 12.72
C TYR A 161 -14.01 -13.27 13.97
N ARG A 162 -14.69 -14.42 14.12
CA ARG A 162 -14.40 -15.35 15.21
C ARG A 162 -13.49 -16.47 14.73
N LYS A 163 -12.42 -16.72 15.50
CA LYS A 163 -11.48 -17.82 15.26
C LYS A 163 -12.21 -19.16 15.08
N GLY A 164 -11.78 -19.95 14.10
CA GLY A 164 -12.38 -21.22 13.70
C GLY A 164 -13.60 -21.10 12.79
N ASP A 165 -14.10 -19.90 12.49
CA ASP A 165 -15.25 -19.74 11.59
C ASP A 165 -14.94 -20.15 10.14
N TYR A 166 -13.66 -20.09 9.74
CA TYR A 166 -13.25 -20.62 8.43
C TYR A 166 -13.49 -22.12 8.36
N ALA A 167 -12.95 -22.90 9.32
CA ALA A 167 -13.15 -24.34 9.40
C ALA A 167 -14.64 -24.74 9.55
N LYS A 168 -15.40 -24.02 10.39
CA LYS A 168 -16.84 -24.28 10.59
C LYS A 168 -17.66 -24.08 9.31
N SER A 169 -17.22 -23.19 8.42
CA SER A 169 -17.95 -22.89 7.18
C SER A 169 -17.98 -24.02 6.16
N GLN A 170 -17.10 -25.02 6.30
CA GLN A 170 -16.91 -26.11 5.34
C GLN A 170 -16.53 -25.64 3.91
N ILE A 171 -16.09 -24.40 3.75
CA ILE A 171 -15.57 -23.90 2.47
C ILE A 171 -14.09 -24.28 2.37
N SER A 172 -13.80 -25.32 1.59
CA SER A 172 -12.44 -25.85 1.43
C SER A 172 -11.45 -24.90 0.77
N ASN A 173 -11.92 -23.85 0.09
CA ASN A 173 -11.08 -22.91 -0.63
C ASN A 173 -11.09 -21.52 0.04
N LEU A 174 -9.93 -21.07 0.50
CA LEU A 174 -9.76 -19.79 1.20
C LEU A 174 -10.23 -18.60 0.36
N ASP A 175 -9.88 -18.55 -0.92
CA ASP A 175 -10.29 -17.45 -1.81
C ASP A 175 -11.82 -17.39 -1.95
N VAL A 176 -12.49 -18.56 -2.05
CA VAL A 176 -13.96 -18.62 -2.09
C VAL A 176 -14.57 -18.13 -0.79
N TYR A 177 -13.96 -18.46 0.35
CA TYR A 177 -14.41 -17.94 1.64
C TYR A 177 -14.27 -16.41 1.70
N LEU A 178 -13.10 -15.88 1.36
CA LEU A 178 -12.83 -14.44 1.35
C LEU A 178 -13.86 -13.68 0.51
N LEU A 179 -14.08 -14.11 -0.73
CA LEU A 179 -15.03 -13.45 -1.65
C LEU A 179 -16.49 -13.53 -1.16
N LYS A 180 -16.87 -14.60 -0.45
CA LYS A 180 -18.26 -14.79 0.03
C LYS A 180 -18.54 -14.17 1.39
N LYS A 181 -17.55 -14.15 2.29
CA LYS A 181 -17.74 -13.83 3.72
C LYS A 181 -17.09 -12.52 4.14
N VAL A 182 -16.08 -12.07 3.40
CA VAL A 182 -15.32 -10.86 3.74
C VAL A 182 -15.60 -9.75 2.74
N GLY A 183 -15.38 -10.02 1.45
CA GLY A 183 -15.64 -9.08 0.37
C GLY A 183 -14.71 -9.28 -0.82
N LEU A 184 -14.76 -8.35 -1.76
CA LEU A 184 -13.94 -8.39 -2.96
C LEU A 184 -12.54 -7.84 -2.71
N PHE A 185 -11.54 -8.54 -3.22
CA PHE A 185 -10.13 -8.14 -3.19
C PHE A 185 -9.52 -8.34 -4.58
N PRO A 186 -8.75 -7.36 -5.09
CA PRO A 186 -8.07 -7.44 -6.38
C PRO A 186 -7.32 -8.76 -6.58
N ASP A 187 -6.36 -9.06 -5.70
CA ASP A 187 -5.48 -10.21 -5.81
C ASP A 187 -6.22 -11.55 -5.67
N VAL A 188 -7.30 -11.62 -4.87
CA VAL A 188 -8.14 -12.82 -4.74
C VAL A 188 -8.91 -13.10 -6.03
N LEU A 189 -9.43 -12.06 -6.69
CA LEU A 189 -10.08 -12.19 -8.00
C LEU A 189 -9.08 -12.59 -9.09
N GLU A 190 -7.90 -11.97 -9.10
CA GLU A 190 -6.82 -12.34 -10.03
C GLU A 190 -6.40 -13.80 -9.84
N ARG A 191 -6.17 -14.27 -8.60
CA ARG A 191 -5.88 -15.68 -8.31
C ARG A 191 -7.00 -16.62 -8.77
N LYS A 192 -8.27 -16.22 -8.59
CA LYS A 192 -9.42 -17.01 -9.04
C LYS A 192 -9.45 -17.16 -10.56
N VAL A 193 -9.14 -16.11 -11.31
CA VAL A 193 -8.99 -16.16 -12.77
C VAL A 193 -7.84 -17.09 -13.18
N MET A 194 -6.69 -16.97 -12.52
CA MET A 194 -5.53 -17.82 -12.82
C MET A 194 -5.82 -19.30 -12.55
N ARG A 195 -6.55 -19.63 -11.48
CA ARG A 195 -7.00 -21.01 -11.22
C ARG A 195 -7.91 -21.54 -12.32
N HIS A 196 -8.85 -20.74 -12.82
CA HIS A 196 -9.69 -21.15 -13.95
C HIS A 196 -8.86 -21.44 -15.20
N PHE A 197 -7.79 -20.68 -15.45
CA PHE A 197 -6.84 -21.01 -16.51
C PHE A 197 -6.08 -22.32 -16.26
N GLU A 198 -5.62 -22.57 -15.04
CA GLU A 198 -4.94 -23.81 -14.65
C GLU A 198 -5.83 -25.05 -14.83
N GLU A 199 -7.14 -24.90 -14.58
CA GLU A 199 -8.16 -25.94 -14.76
C GLU A 199 -8.61 -26.10 -16.23
N GLY A 200 -8.12 -25.25 -17.15
CA GLY A 200 -8.54 -25.24 -18.56
C GLY A 200 -9.93 -24.62 -18.81
N ASP A 201 -10.54 -24.02 -17.78
CA ASP A 201 -11.83 -23.34 -17.87
C ASP A 201 -11.66 -21.88 -18.30
N HIS A 202 -11.39 -21.69 -19.59
CA HIS A 202 -11.23 -20.36 -20.18
C HIS A 202 -12.50 -19.50 -20.09
N VAL A 203 -13.69 -20.11 -20.08
CA VAL A 203 -14.96 -19.38 -20.00
C VAL A 203 -15.10 -18.75 -18.62
N SER A 204 -14.89 -19.51 -17.54
CA SER A 204 -14.94 -18.96 -16.19
C SER A 204 -13.82 -17.95 -15.92
N ALA A 205 -12.65 -18.11 -16.54
CA ALA A 205 -11.57 -17.13 -16.49
C ALA A 205 -12.02 -15.78 -17.10
N LEU A 206 -12.63 -15.81 -18.30
CA LEU A 206 -13.15 -14.60 -18.97
C LEU A 206 -14.29 -13.96 -18.18
N VAL A 207 -15.26 -14.75 -17.70
CA VAL A 207 -16.39 -14.23 -16.92
C VAL A 207 -15.91 -13.59 -15.62
N THR A 208 -14.95 -14.20 -14.93
CA THR A 208 -14.40 -13.64 -13.68
C THR A 208 -13.54 -12.40 -13.96
N GLY A 209 -12.77 -12.39 -15.05
CA GLY A 209 -12.02 -11.21 -15.51
C GLY A 209 -12.93 -10.02 -15.83
N GLU A 210 -14.01 -10.24 -16.56
CA GLU A 210 -15.00 -9.20 -16.86
C GLU A 210 -15.69 -8.72 -15.58
N PHE A 211 -16.09 -9.64 -14.70
CA PHE A 211 -16.68 -9.32 -13.40
C PHE A 211 -15.77 -8.41 -12.57
N TYR A 212 -14.45 -8.64 -12.61
CA TYR A 212 -13.48 -7.83 -11.89
C TYR A 212 -13.50 -6.35 -12.33
N THR A 213 -13.79 -6.06 -13.60
CA THR A 213 -13.82 -4.69 -14.17
C THR A 213 -15.02 -3.84 -13.76
N LYS A 214 -16.01 -4.41 -13.06
CA LYS A 214 -17.22 -3.68 -12.66
C LYS A 214 -16.86 -2.44 -11.84
N LYS A 215 -17.35 -1.29 -12.28
CA LYS A 215 -16.96 0.04 -11.75
C LYS A 215 -17.22 0.17 -10.24
N GLU A 216 -18.27 -0.46 -9.75
CA GLU A 216 -18.66 -0.47 -8.34
C GLU A 216 -17.74 -1.32 -7.45
N HIS A 217 -16.94 -2.22 -8.04
CA HIS A 217 -16.06 -3.09 -7.28
C HIS A 217 -14.86 -2.32 -6.75
N PHE A 218 -14.15 -1.58 -7.61
CA PHE A 218 -12.94 -0.86 -7.23
C PHE A 218 -12.89 0.53 -7.91
N PRO A 219 -13.76 1.47 -7.49
CA PRO A 219 -13.90 2.75 -8.15
C PRO A 219 -12.57 3.54 -8.15
N GLY A 220 -12.18 4.03 -9.32
CA GLY A 220 -10.97 4.83 -9.51
C GLY A 220 -9.68 4.03 -9.73
N PHE A 221 -9.68 2.72 -9.49
CA PHE A 221 -8.50 1.87 -9.72
C PHE A 221 -8.50 1.27 -11.12
N ALA A 222 -7.36 1.40 -11.81
CA ALA A 222 -7.19 0.92 -13.18
C ALA A 222 -6.81 -0.57 -13.27
N ARG A 223 -6.16 -1.13 -12.24
CA ARG A 223 -5.70 -2.54 -12.21
C ARG A 223 -6.73 -3.57 -12.69
N PRO A 224 -8.03 -3.50 -12.33
CA PRO A 224 -9.02 -4.44 -12.85
C PRO A 224 -9.12 -4.47 -14.38
N PHE A 225 -9.04 -3.30 -15.03
CA PHE A 225 -9.10 -3.18 -16.48
C PHE A 225 -7.81 -3.69 -17.13
N VAL A 226 -6.66 -3.39 -16.52
CA VAL A 226 -5.35 -3.91 -16.97
C VAL A 226 -5.35 -5.43 -16.93
N PHE A 227 -5.73 -6.03 -15.80
CA PHE A 227 -5.76 -7.48 -15.66
C PHE A 227 -6.75 -8.12 -16.64
N ASN A 228 -7.92 -7.52 -16.87
CA ASN A 228 -8.85 -8.03 -17.88
C ASN A 228 -8.26 -7.97 -19.31
N ALA A 229 -7.47 -6.93 -19.63
CA ALA A 229 -6.73 -6.87 -20.89
C ALA A 229 -5.72 -8.03 -21.01
N GLU A 230 -4.98 -8.35 -19.95
CA GLU A 230 -4.06 -9.50 -19.89
C GLU A 230 -4.82 -10.84 -20.10
N VAL A 231 -5.98 -10.99 -19.46
CA VAL A 231 -6.85 -12.18 -19.59
C VAL A 231 -7.33 -12.36 -21.03
N LEU A 232 -7.82 -11.29 -21.67
CA LEU A 232 -8.25 -11.29 -23.06
C LEU A 232 -7.10 -11.63 -24.02
N LEU A 233 -5.91 -11.08 -23.76
CA LEU A 233 -4.72 -11.36 -24.55
C LEU A 233 -4.34 -12.84 -24.48
N ARG A 234 -4.37 -13.41 -23.27
CA ARG A 234 -4.03 -14.81 -23.01
C ARG A 234 -4.92 -15.80 -23.76
N VAL A 235 -6.19 -15.47 -24.00
CA VAL A 235 -7.12 -16.29 -24.79
C VAL A 235 -7.13 -15.93 -26.29
N GLY A 236 -6.21 -15.07 -26.75
CA GLY A 236 -6.07 -14.71 -28.15
C GLY A 236 -7.03 -13.62 -28.65
N ARG A 237 -7.83 -12.98 -27.77
CA ARG A 237 -8.76 -11.90 -28.12
C ARG A 237 -8.03 -10.55 -28.19
N LYS A 238 -7.08 -10.44 -29.12
CA LYS A 238 -6.14 -9.30 -29.22
C LYS A 238 -6.81 -7.93 -29.34
N LEU A 239 -7.83 -7.80 -30.20
CA LEU A 239 -8.52 -6.52 -30.40
C LEU A 239 -9.23 -6.03 -29.13
N GLU A 240 -9.92 -6.93 -28.44
CA GLU A 240 -10.61 -6.59 -27.19
C GLU A 240 -9.64 -6.32 -26.06
N SER A 241 -8.53 -7.07 -26.00
CA SER A 241 -7.43 -6.81 -25.07
C SER A 241 -6.88 -5.40 -25.26
N LYS A 242 -6.62 -5.00 -26.52
CA LYS A 242 -6.19 -3.65 -26.86
C LYS A 242 -7.18 -2.59 -26.40
N ASP A 243 -8.47 -2.77 -26.69
CA ASP A 243 -9.50 -1.81 -26.29
C ASP A 243 -9.63 -1.72 -24.77
N ALA A 244 -9.50 -2.84 -24.05
CA ALA A 244 -9.49 -2.89 -22.60
C ALA A 244 -8.27 -2.15 -22.00
N ALA A 245 -7.08 -2.35 -22.56
CA ALA A 245 -5.86 -1.65 -22.14
C ALA A 245 -5.97 -0.13 -22.36
N ARG A 246 -6.49 0.30 -23.53
CA ARG A 246 -6.80 1.72 -23.79
C ARG A 246 -7.83 2.28 -22.81
N GLY A 247 -8.81 1.47 -22.41
CA GLY A 247 -9.76 1.82 -21.36
C GLY A 247 -9.07 2.01 -20.00
N ALA A 248 -8.15 1.11 -19.64
CA ALA A 248 -7.39 1.20 -18.39
C ALA A 248 -6.54 2.48 -18.31
N LEU A 249 -5.89 2.87 -19.41
CA LEU A 249 -5.03 4.07 -19.48
C LEU A 249 -5.79 5.41 -19.45
N LYS A 250 -7.14 5.39 -19.48
CA LYS A 250 -7.97 6.57 -19.18
C LYS A 250 -8.18 6.79 -17.68
N SER A 251 -7.79 5.83 -16.86
CA SER A 251 -7.79 5.93 -15.39
C SER A 251 -6.40 6.37 -14.91
N PRO A 252 -6.25 6.85 -13.66
CA PRO A 252 -4.96 7.34 -13.17
C PRO A 252 -3.88 6.26 -13.23
N TRP A 253 -2.74 6.57 -13.83
CA TRP A 253 -1.67 5.62 -14.16
C TRP A 253 -1.02 5.02 -12.91
N TRP A 254 -1.01 5.78 -11.81
CA TRP A 254 -0.56 5.33 -10.50
C TRP A 254 -1.46 4.28 -9.84
N THR A 255 -2.55 3.87 -10.50
CA THR A 255 -3.45 2.78 -10.06
C THR A 255 -3.46 1.56 -10.99
N LEU A 256 -2.60 1.54 -12.03
CA LEU A 256 -2.50 0.42 -12.99
C LEU A 256 -1.99 -0.86 -12.33
N GLY A 257 -1.22 -0.71 -11.27
CA GLY A 257 -0.62 -1.83 -10.56
C GLY A 257 0.54 -2.52 -11.30
N CYS A 258 1.03 -1.89 -12.35
CA CYS A 258 2.21 -2.27 -13.13
C CYS A 258 2.80 -1.00 -13.73
N LYS A 259 3.87 -1.11 -14.51
CA LYS A 259 4.41 0.06 -15.22
C LYS A 259 3.45 0.49 -16.33
N TYR A 260 3.44 1.78 -16.62
CA TYR A 260 2.68 2.33 -17.74
C TYR A 260 2.99 1.61 -19.06
N GLN A 261 4.28 1.36 -19.33
CA GLN A 261 4.75 0.75 -20.58
C GLN A 261 4.15 -0.65 -20.80
N GLU A 262 3.99 -1.46 -19.75
CA GLU A 262 3.40 -2.80 -19.85
C GLU A 262 1.96 -2.74 -20.38
N VAL A 263 1.21 -1.69 -20.04
CA VAL A 263 -0.17 -1.50 -20.50
C VAL A 263 -0.21 -0.81 -21.87
N ALA A 264 0.69 0.14 -22.12
CA ALA A 264 0.83 0.83 -23.40
C ALA A 264 1.19 -0.14 -24.53
N GLU A 265 2.04 -1.14 -24.26
CA GLU A 265 2.37 -2.23 -25.19
C GLU A 265 1.12 -3.02 -25.62
N ILE A 266 0.23 -3.35 -24.69
CA ILE A 266 -1.03 -4.04 -25.01
C ILE A 266 -1.99 -3.10 -25.76
N ALA A 267 -2.00 -1.81 -25.41
CA ALA A 267 -2.82 -0.79 -26.04
C ALA A 267 -2.37 -0.40 -27.46
N GLU A 268 -1.18 -0.85 -27.88
CA GLU A 268 -0.47 -0.39 -29.08
C GLU A 268 -0.41 1.14 -29.10
N TRP A 269 -0.01 1.74 -27.98
CA TRP A 269 0.31 3.16 -27.85
C TRP A 269 1.81 3.35 -27.73
N GLU A 270 2.33 4.33 -28.45
CA GLU A 270 3.71 4.77 -28.26
C GLU A 270 3.73 5.88 -27.18
N ASP A 271 4.80 6.66 -27.14
CA ASP A 271 4.96 7.72 -26.14
C ASP A 271 4.03 8.92 -26.38
N GLU A 272 3.14 8.88 -27.37
CA GLU A 272 2.29 10.03 -27.74
C GLU A 272 1.39 10.48 -26.58
N GLN A 273 0.93 9.55 -25.74
CA GLN A 273 0.14 9.93 -24.56
C GLN A 273 1.00 10.60 -23.48
N ILE A 274 2.24 10.15 -23.31
CA ILE A 274 3.19 10.79 -22.39
C ILE A 274 3.48 12.21 -22.88
N GLU A 275 3.77 12.38 -24.17
CA GLU A 275 4.03 13.69 -24.77
C GLU A 275 2.79 14.60 -24.72
N TYR A 276 1.60 14.07 -24.96
CA TYR A 276 0.35 14.82 -24.77
C TYR A 276 0.19 15.32 -23.34
N ILE A 277 0.44 14.47 -22.34
CA ILE A 277 0.35 14.90 -20.93
C ILE A 277 1.43 15.93 -20.60
N LYS A 278 2.66 15.76 -21.11
CA LYS A 278 3.75 16.75 -20.95
C LYS A 278 3.38 18.11 -21.55
N GLU A 279 2.74 18.13 -22.72
CA GLU A 279 2.22 19.36 -23.32
C GLU A 279 1.11 19.98 -22.45
N LYS A 280 0.21 19.16 -21.92
CA LYS A 280 -0.91 19.64 -21.10
C LYS A 280 -0.50 20.27 -19.77
N VAL A 281 0.65 19.89 -19.21
CA VAL A 281 1.17 20.51 -17.98
C VAL A 281 1.94 21.82 -18.23
N THR A 282 2.22 22.21 -19.48
CA THR A 282 2.85 23.51 -19.77
C THR A 282 1.88 24.66 -19.64
N GLU A 283 2.40 25.90 -19.58
CA GLU A 283 1.56 27.08 -19.53
C GLU A 283 0.73 27.23 -20.81
N GLU A 284 1.29 26.92 -21.98
CA GLU A 284 0.58 26.94 -23.26
C GLU A 284 -0.59 25.95 -23.26
N GLY A 285 -0.36 24.73 -22.76
CA GLY A 285 -1.38 23.69 -22.63
C GLY A 285 -2.54 24.13 -21.72
N LYS A 286 -2.24 24.79 -20.61
CA LYS A 286 -3.24 25.36 -19.69
C LYS A 286 -4.04 26.49 -20.35
N GLN A 287 -3.36 27.42 -21.01
CA GLN A 287 -4.02 28.54 -21.71
C GLN A 287 -4.93 28.04 -22.85
N GLU A 288 -4.55 26.97 -23.54
CA GLU A 288 -5.38 26.33 -24.54
C GLU A 288 -6.68 25.79 -23.92
N ASP A 289 -6.58 25.08 -22.79
CA ASP A 289 -7.73 24.51 -22.08
C ASP A 289 -8.66 25.59 -21.52
N LEU A 290 -8.12 26.71 -21.02
CA LEU A 290 -8.89 27.88 -20.61
C LEU A 290 -9.63 28.53 -21.79
N LYS A 291 -8.97 28.68 -22.96
CA LYS A 291 -9.59 29.20 -24.18
C LYS A 291 -10.72 28.30 -24.70
N LYS A 292 -10.62 26.98 -24.46
CA LYS A 292 -11.69 26.00 -24.74
C LYS A 292 -12.84 26.08 -23.74
N GLY A 293 -12.77 26.96 -22.74
CA GLY A 293 -13.84 27.22 -21.77
C GLY A 293 -13.81 26.35 -20.52
N LYS A 294 -12.72 25.61 -20.26
CA LYS A 294 -12.58 24.88 -18.98
C LYS A 294 -12.46 25.88 -17.82
N ALA A 295 -13.09 25.56 -16.69
CA ALA A 295 -12.98 26.36 -15.48
C ALA A 295 -11.53 26.31 -14.94
N PRO A 296 -10.97 27.43 -14.42
CA PRO A 296 -9.59 27.45 -13.91
C PRO A 296 -9.30 26.38 -12.85
N ALA A 297 -10.25 26.15 -11.93
CA ALA A 297 -10.11 25.11 -10.91
C ALA A 297 -10.02 23.70 -11.52
N GLN A 298 -10.76 23.44 -12.61
CA GLN A 298 -10.69 22.14 -13.30
C GLN A 298 -9.36 21.98 -14.04
N VAL A 299 -8.84 23.04 -14.66
CA VAL A 299 -7.51 23.01 -15.31
C VAL A 299 -6.42 22.68 -14.29
N ALA A 300 -6.48 23.28 -13.10
CA ALA A 300 -5.54 22.96 -12.02
C ALA A 300 -5.68 21.50 -11.53
N LEU A 301 -6.89 20.97 -11.42
CA LEU A 301 -7.11 19.55 -11.06
C LEU A 301 -6.60 18.58 -12.14
N ASP A 302 -6.84 18.90 -13.41
CA ASP A 302 -6.35 18.11 -14.55
C ASP A 302 -4.81 18.09 -14.54
N GLU A 303 -4.16 19.23 -14.31
CA GLU A 303 -2.71 19.32 -14.18
C GLU A 303 -2.18 18.49 -13.00
N ALA A 304 -2.82 18.54 -11.83
CA ALA A 304 -2.43 17.71 -10.69
C ALA A 304 -2.49 16.21 -11.02
N ALA A 305 -3.55 15.78 -11.73
CA ALA A 305 -3.70 14.39 -12.16
C ALA A 305 -2.60 13.98 -13.16
N PHE A 306 -2.31 14.85 -14.14
CA PHE A 306 -1.23 14.66 -15.10
C PHE A 306 0.15 14.55 -14.46
N LEU A 307 0.46 15.40 -13.48
CA LEU A 307 1.72 15.34 -12.76
C LEU A 307 1.87 14.05 -11.94
N LEU A 308 0.79 13.56 -11.33
CA LEU A 308 0.78 12.26 -10.64
C LEU A 308 1.02 11.11 -11.63
N ASP A 309 0.39 11.15 -12.80
CA ASP A 309 0.54 10.13 -13.83
C ASP A 309 1.97 10.12 -14.40
N LEU A 310 2.55 11.27 -14.73
CA LEU A 310 3.95 11.39 -15.17
C LEU A 310 4.94 10.91 -14.09
N SER A 311 4.71 11.30 -12.83
CA SER A 311 5.54 10.84 -11.71
C SER A 311 5.49 9.31 -11.54
N SER A 312 4.36 8.70 -11.89
CA SER A 312 4.16 7.25 -11.86
C SER A 312 5.00 6.50 -12.88
N VAL A 313 5.21 7.08 -14.07
CA VAL A 313 5.99 6.46 -15.15
C VAL A 313 7.42 6.21 -14.68
N GLU A 314 8.08 7.24 -14.17
CA GLU A 314 9.49 7.17 -13.75
C GLU A 314 9.66 6.71 -12.28
N GLY A 315 8.62 6.89 -11.46
CA GLY A 315 8.67 6.69 -10.01
C GLY A 315 9.37 7.85 -9.29
N THR A 316 9.28 9.06 -9.83
CA THR A 316 9.96 10.28 -9.35
C THR A 316 8.98 11.21 -8.63
N TRP A 317 8.30 10.67 -7.61
CA TRP A 317 7.24 11.38 -6.88
C TRP A 317 7.67 12.72 -6.31
N ASP A 318 8.87 12.78 -5.75
CA ASP A 318 9.36 13.92 -4.99
C ASP A 318 9.50 15.19 -5.85
N ASP A 319 9.80 15.04 -7.14
CA ASP A 319 10.09 16.14 -8.07
C ASP A 319 8.85 17.00 -8.37
N SER A 320 7.66 16.42 -8.25
CA SER A 320 6.40 17.08 -8.61
C SER A 320 5.57 17.50 -7.40
N VAL A 321 5.97 17.18 -6.17
CA VAL A 321 5.13 17.37 -4.96
C VAL A 321 4.72 18.84 -4.75
N GLU A 322 5.66 19.77 -4.93
CA GLU A 322 5.38 21.20 -4.75
C GLU A 322 4.34 21.68 -5.76
N ARG A 323 4.54 21.38 -7.06
CA ARG A 323 3.60 21.79 -8.10
C ARG A 323 2.24 21.13 -7.94
N ILE A 324 2.19 19.84 -7.62
CA ILE A 324 0.92 19.14 -7.34
C ILE A 324 0.18 19.84 -6.20
N SER A 325 0.87 20.24 -5.13
CA SER A 325 0.26 20.99 -4.05
C SER A 325 -0.28 22.35 -4.50
N ASP A 326 0.45 23.08 -5.33
CA ASP A 326 0.00 24.37 -5.83
C ASP A 326 -1.27 24.22 -6.67
N CYS A 327 -1.34 23.20 -7.53
CA CYS A 327 -2.53 22.86 -8.31
C CYS A 327 -3.77 22.63 -7.42
N TYR A 328 -3.65 21.87 -6.34
CA TYR A 328 -4.77 21.69 -5.40
C TYR A 328 -5.16 22.99 -4.69
N ARG A 329 -4.21 23.88 -4.40
CA ARG A 329 -4.49 25.19 -3.81
C ARG A 329 -5.24 26.09 -4.80
N GLU A 330 -4.79 26.13 -6.06
CA GLU A 330 -5.44 26.84 -7.18
C GLU A 330 -6.85 26.31 -7.46
N ALA A 331 -7.06 25.00 -7.29
CA ALA A 331 -8.37 24.36 -7.39
C ALA A 331 -9.31 24.62 -6.19
N GLY A 332 -8.88 25.40 -5.19
CA GLY A 332 -9.68 25.70 -4.01
C GLY A 332 -9.70 24.58 -2.96
N LEU A 333 -8.69 23.71 -2.96
CA LEU A 333 -8.54 22.59 -2.02
C LEU A 333 -7.27 22.75 -1.15
N PRO A 334 -7.18 23.80 -0.30
CA PRO A 334 -5.98 24.11 0.48
C PRO A 334 -5.62 23.02 1.51
N ASP A 335 -6.60 22.25 1.98
CA ASP A 335 -6.35 21.14 2.90
C ASP A 335 -5.64 19.97 2.22
N VAL A 336 -6.00 19.66 0.96
CA VAL A 336 -5.30 18.66 0.14
C VAL A 336 -3.87 19.12 -0.11
N ALA A 337 -3.68 20.39 -0.46
CA ALA A 337 -2.38 20.99 -0.70
C ALA A 337 -1.47 20.87 0.53
N ARG A 338 -1.97 21.25 1.70
CA ARG A 338 -1.25 21.12 2.98
C ARG A 338 -0.87 19.67 3.28
N PHE A 339 -1.82 18.76 3.11
CA PHE A 339 -1.57 17.34 3.29
C PHE A 339 -0.45 16.84 2.39
N ILE A 340 -0.44 17.21 1.10
CA ILE A 340 0.57 16.78 0.13
C ILE A 340 1.97 17.28 0.50
N LEU A 341 2.11 18.55 0.86
CA LEU A 341 3.39 19.15 1.25
C LEU A 341 3.95 18.65 2.58
N TYR A 342 3.10 18.13 3.47
CA TYR A 342 3.56 17.71 4.78
C TYR A 342 4.65 16.63 4.67
N ARG A 343 5.77 16.85 5.36
CA ARG A 343 6.87 15.91 5.57
C ARG A 343 7.40 16.07 7.00
N ASP A 344 7.95 15.00 7.56
CA ASP A 344 8.58 15.01 8.89
C ASP A 344 9.91 15.78 8.94
#